data_AF-A0A356GMS6-F1
#
_entry.id   AF-A0A356GMS6-F1
#
_cell.length_a   1.000
_cell.length_b   1.000
_cell.length_c   1.000
_cell.angle_alpha   90.00
_cell.angle_beta   90.00
_cell.angle_gamma   90.00
#
_symmetry.space_group_name_H-M   'P 1'
#
loop_
_entity.id
_entity.type
_entity.pdbx_description
1 polymer ?
#
loop_
_entity_poly.entity_id
_entity_poly.type
_entity_poly.pdbx_seq_one_letter_code
_entity_poly.pdbx_strand_id
1 'polypeptide(L)'
;MKGRFPRAGVFTVLAVLALSSLPDSAPAGLNLNINIGTPPVVVVEPAGIVLIPEIGVYFVPDSDPDLFFYAGFWWSPRGDRWYRSRVCNGPWVVVERRVVPVEVVRVPKDYRVRYAKAKHVPYGQWKNSHYRELKEVGRGDDHQKRKEHKKMGNRGNKHDN
;
A
#
# COMPACT_ATOMS: atom_id res chain seq x y z
N MET A 1 -65.84 51.96 -17.50
CA MET A 1 -66.21 50.68 -16.82
C MET A 1 -65.08 50.33 -15.85
N LYS A 2 -65.26 49.94 -14.58
CA LYS A 2 -66.08 48.90 -13.92
C LYS A 2 -65.48 47.47 -13.95
N GLY A 3 -64.50 47.20 -13.07
CA GLY A 3 -64.13 45.87 -12.55
C GLY A 3 -63.11 45.03 -13.37
N ARG A 4 -62.49 43.97 -12.82
CA ARG A 4 -62.36 43.52 -11.40
C ARG A 4 -61.26 42.43 -11.23
N PHE A 5 -60.38 42.58 -10.21
CA PHE A 5 -59.53 41.51 -9.60
C PHE A 5 -60.19 41.04 -8.27
N PRO A 6 -59.72 40.00 -7.51
CA PRO A 6 -58.57 39.08 -7.66
C PRO A 6 -59.07 37.63 -7.95
N ARG A 7 -58.42 36.47 -7.75
CA ARG A 7 -57.46 35.92 -6.74
C ARG A 7 -56.47 34.90 -7.35
N ALA A 8 -55.55 34.41 -6.50
CA ALA A 8 -54.43 33.51 -6.84
C ALA A 8 -54.77 32.02 -6.75
N GLY A 9 -53.92 31.19 -7.38
CA GLY A 9 -53.79 29.76 -7.15
C GLY A 9 -52.32 29.35 -7.35
N VAL A 10 -51.68 28.86 -6.29
CA VAL A 10 -50.25 28.44 -6.30
C VAL A 10 -50.16 26.94 -6.47
N PHE A 11 -49.35 26.46 -7.42
CA PHE A 11 -48.89 25.07 -7.43
C PHE A 11 -47.39 24.97 -7.69
N THR A 12 -46.74 24.18 -6.86
CA THR A 12 -45.28 24.05 -6.72
C THR A 12 -44.73 22.93 -7.60
N VAL A 13 -43.55 23.13 -8.19
CA VAL A 13 -42.59 22.04 -8.42
C VAL A 13 -41.21 22.52 -7.95
N LEU A 14 -40.62 21.81 -6.99
CA LEU A 14 -39.23 22.00 -6.57
C LEU A 14 -38.29 21.29 -7.56
N ALA A 15 -37.32 22.00 -8.12
CA ALA A 15 -36.19 21.42 -8.83
C ALA A 15 -34.92 21.58 -7.99
N VAL A 16 -34.75 20.73 -6.97
CA VAL A 16 -33.55 20.72 -6.12
C VAL A 16 -32.40 20.11 -6.94
N LEU A 17 -31.49 20.96 -7.40
CA LEU A 17 -30.22 20.55 -8.00
C LEU A 17 -29.29 19.99 -6.91
N ALA A 18 -29.53 18.73 -6.54
CA ALA A 18 -28.61 17.95 -5.74
C ALA A 18 -27.36 17.64 -6.57
N LEU A 19 -26.36 18.52 -6.52
CA LEU A 19 -25.01 18.22 -7.00
C LEU A 19 -24.42 17.14 -6.08
N SER A 20 -24.64 15.88 -6.45
CA SER A 20 -24.05 14.73 -5.79
C SER A 20 -22.54 14.73 -6.05
N SER A 21 -21.78 15.27 -5.11
CA SER A 21 -20.32 15.15 -5.07
C SER A 21 -19.93 13.68 -5.06
N LEU A 22 -19.61 13.13 -6.23
CA LEU A 22 -19.04 11.78 -6.33
C LEU A 22 -17.70 11.78 -5.57
N PRO A 23 -17.45 10.83 -4.67
CA PRO A 23 -16.09 10.58 -4.21
C PRO A 23 -15.29 10.10 -5.42
N ASP A 24 -14.28 10.87 -5.81
CA ASP A 24 -13.32 10.43 -6.82
C ASP A 24 -12.54 9.23 -6.27
N SER A 25 -13.09 8.04 -6.52
CA SER A 25 -12.48 6.75 -6.27
C SER A 25 -11.38 6.54 -7.31
N ALA A 26 -10.38 7.41 -7.27
CA ALA A 26 -9.28 7.46 -8.21
C ALA A 26 -8.70 6.04 -8.35
N PRO A 27 -8.80 5.40 -9.53
CA PRO A 27 -8.30 4.05 -9.69
C PRO A 27 -6.80 4.09 -9.41
N ALA A 28 -6.37 3.33 -8.41
CA ALA A 28 -4.96 3.23 -8.02
C ALA A 28 -4.19 2.49 -9.13
N GLY A 29 -3.90 3.22 -10.21
CA GLY A 29 -3.35 2.78 -11.48
C GLY A 29 -1.91 2.34 -11.34
N LEU A 30 -1.70 1.21 -10.66
CA LEU A 30 -0.45 0.48 -10.60
C LEU A 30 -0.03 0.11 -12.02
N ASN A 31 0.78 0.97 -12.63
CA ASN A 31 1.50 0.70 -13.85
C ASN A 31 2.54 -0.40 -13.57
N LEU A 32 2.09 -1.65 -13.63
CA LEU A 32 2.92 -2.84 -13.48
C LEU A 32 3.69 -3.08 -14.79
N ASN A 33 4.68 -2.24 -15.06
CA ASN A 33 5.61 -2.45 -16.19
C ASN A 33 6.53 -3.64 -15.88
N ILE A 34 6.08 -4.86 -16.21
CA ILE A 34 6.85 -6.10 -16.06
C ILE A 34 7.93 -6.14 -17.15
N ASN A 35 9.00 -5.40 -16.94
CA ASN A 35 10.09 -5.25 -17.89
C ASN A 35 11.08 -6.43 -17.75
N ILE A 36 10.83 -7.51 -18.49
CA ILE A 36 11.70 -8.71 -18.58
C ILE A 36 12.95 -8.39 -19.42
N GLY A 37 13.75 -7.42 -18.98
CA GLY A 37 14.70 -6.69 -19.85
C GLY A 37 15.85 -6.00 -19.15
N THR A 38 16.35 -6.54 -18.04
CA THR A 38 17.61 -6.17 -17.37
C THR A 38 18.08 -7.40 -16.58
N PRO A 39 19.39 -7.72 -16.48
CA PRO A 39 19.83 -8.79 -15.61
C PRO A 39 19.25 -8.58 -14.19
N PRO A 40 18.64 -9.61 -13.58
CA PRO A 40 17.97 -9.45 -12.30
C PRO A 40 18.94 -8.92 -11.26
N VAL A 41 18.41 -8.21 -10.26
CA VAL A 41 19.20 -7.88 -9.08
C VAL A 41 19.40 -9.19 -8.32
N VAL A 42 20.50 -9.89 -8.62
CA VAL A 42 20.87 -11.18 -8.00
C VAL A 42 21.39 -10.89 -6.60
N VAL A 43 20.47 -10.59 -5.70
CA VAL A 43 20.76 -10.54 -4.28
C VAL A 43 20.92 -11.98 -3.81
N VAL A 44 22.17 -12.44 -3.70
CA VAL A 44 22.52 -13.57 -2.85
C VAL A 44 21.95 -13.28 -1.47
N GLU A 45 21.27 -14.25 -0.85
CA GLU A 45 20.49 -14.00 0.37
C GLU A 45 21.37 -13.28 1.42
N PRO A 46 21.03 -12.03 1.82
CA PRO A 46 21.98 -11.17 2.52
C PRO A 46 22.27 -11.70 3.92
N ALA A 47 23.50 -11.52 4.43
CA ALA A 47 23.88 -12.01 5.75
C ALA A 47 23.05 -11.37 6.87
N GLY A 48 22.80 -10.07 6.77
CA GLY A 48 21.97 -9.32 7.72
C GLY A 48 21.33 -8.08 7.10
N ILE A 49 20.49 -7.45 7.91
CA ILE A 49 19.86 -6.15 7.63
C ILE A 49 19.99 -5.22 8.83
N VAL A 50 19.87 -3.92 8.59
CA VAL A 50 19.94 -2.87 9.62
C VAL A 50 18.67 -2.02 9.55
N LEU A 51 18.12 -1.64 10.70
CA LEU A 51 16.95 -0.77 10.80
C LEU A 51 17.37 0.70 10.87
N ILE A 52 16.71 1.55 10.08
CA ILE A 52 16.70 3.02 10.24
C ILE A 52 15.49 3.37 11.12
N PRO A 53 15.68 3.65 12.43
CA PRO A 53 14.58 3.71 13.39
C PRO A 53 13.64 4.91 13.16
N GLU A 54 14.17 6.01 12.62
CA GLU A 54 13.45 7.27 12.36
C GLU A 54 12.31 7.14 11.34
N ILE A 55 12.38 6.14 10.46
CA ILE A 55 11.47 5.96 9.30
C ILE A 55 10.97 4.52 9.11
N GLY A 56 11.37 3.58 9.98
CA GLY A 56 10.93 2.18 9.91
C GLY A 56 11.47 1.39 8.70
N VAL A 57 12.42 1.94 7.95
CA VAL A 57 13.02 1.31 6.76
C VAL A 57 14.18 0.42 7.19
N TYR A 58 14.19 -0.84 6.74
CA TYR A 58 15.36 -1.70 6.85
C TYR A 58 16.23 -1.58 5.59
N PHE A 59 17.55 -1.74 5.71
CA PHE A 59 18.47 -1.81 4.56
C PHE A 59 19.43 -3.00 4.66
N VAL A 60 19.98 -3.42 3.51
CA VAL A 60 21.12 -4.36 3.46
C VAL A 60 22.43 -3.57 3.47
N PRO A 61 23.32 -3.75 4.47
CA PRO A 61 24.59 -3.03 4.52
C PRO A 61 25.60 -3.52 3.48
N ASP A 62 25.59 -4.82 3.20
CA ASP A 62 26.66 -5.55 2.49
C ASP A 62 26.36 -5.80 0.98
N SER A 63 25.38 -5.13 0.38
CA SER A 63 24.97 -5.34 -1.03
C SER A 63 25.49 -4.26 -1.97
N ASP A 64 25.98 -4.63 -3.16
CA ASP A 64 26.32 -3.68 -4.24
C ASP A 64 25.16 -2.75 -4.62
N PRO A 65 23.93 -3.26 -4.93
CA PRO A 65 22.76 -2.40 -5.07
C PRO A 65 22.32 -1.85 -3.71
N ASP A 66 21.78 -0.63 -3.72
CA ASP A 66 21.00 -0.14 -2.59
C ASP A 66 19.69 -0.93 -2.48
N LEU A 67 19.45 -1.52 -1.32
CA LEU A 67 18.30 -2.38 -1.03
C LEU A 67 17.63 -1.93 0.26
N PHE A 68 16.35 -1.57 0.14
CA PHE A 68 15.51 -1.12 1.24
C PHE A 68 14.29 -2.03 1.38
N PHE A 69 13.90 -2.37 2.60
CA PHE A 69 12.64 -3.07 2.86
C PHE A 69 11.70 -2.19 3.69
N TYR A 70 10.48 -2.02 3.17
CA TYR A 70 9.43 -1.23 3.80
C TYR A 70 8.04 -1.70 3.32
N ALA A 71 7.06 -1.70 4.22
CA ALA A 71 5.66 -2.04 3.96
C ALA A 71 5.43 -3.33 3.13
N GLY A 72 6.19 -4.40 3.43
CA GLY A 72 6.03 -5.71 2.75
C GLY A 72 6.70 -5.82 1.38
N PHE A 73 7.49 -4.82 0.97
CA PHE A 73 8.21 -4.80 -0.30
C PHE A 73 9.69 -4.46 -0.12
N TRP A 74 10.51 -5.12 -0.95
CA TRP A 74 11.87 -4.72 -1.27
C TRP A 74 11.84 -3.63 -2.35
N TRP A 75 12.71 -2.64 -2.21
CA TRP A 75 12.86 -1.49 -3.10
C TRP A 75 14.34 -1.28 -3.41
N SER A 76 14.65 -1.00 -4.67
CA SER A 76 16.00 -0.66 -5.12
C SER A 76 15.97 0.46 -6.16
N PRO A 77 16.69 1.59 -5.95
CA PRO A 77 16.88 2.63 -6.96
C PRO A 77 17.99 2.24 -7.93
N ARG A 78 17.81 2.49 -9.24
CA ARG A 78 18.86 2.29 -10.24
C ARG A 78 18.71 3.30 -11.38
N GLY A 79 19.51 4.36 -11.33
CA GLY A 79 19.30 5.56 -12.14
C GLY A 79 17.96 6.22 -11.81
N ASP A 80 17.22 6.64 -12.83
CA ASP A 80 15.90 7.26 -12.67
C ASP A 80 14.77 6.26 -12.37
N ARG A 81 15.04 4.96 -12.51
CA ARG A 81 14.06 3.89 -12.31
C ARG A 81 14.14 3.32 -10.89
N TRP A 82 12.99 2.91 -10.37
CA TRP A 82 12.89 2.11 -9.16
C TRP A 82 12.46 0.69 -9.50
N TYR A 83 12.90 -0.26 -8.69
CA TYR A 83 12.60 -1.67 -8.81
C TYR A 83 11.98 -2.11 -7.48
N ARG A 84 10.90 -2.90 -7.52
CA ARG A 84 10.32 -3.49 -6.32
C ARG A 84 10.09 -5.00 -6.44
N SER A 85 10.21 -5.72 -5.34
CA SER A 85 9.81 -7.13 -5.25
C SER A 85 9.18 -7.45 -3.90
N ARG A 86 8.44 -8.56 -3.80
CA ARG A 86 7.97 -9.09 -2.51
C ARG A 86 9.03 -9.90 -1.77
N VAL A 87 10.12 -10.29 -2.42
CA VAL A 87 11.21 -11.10 -1.85
C VAL A 87 12.55 -10.59 -2.37
N CYS A 88 13.58 -10.58 -1.53
CA CYS A 88 14.86 -9.91 -1.80
C CYS A 88 15.58 -10.39 -3.08
N ASN A 89 15.36 -11.66 -3.47
CA ASN A 89 16.00 -12.32 -4.61
C ASN A 89 15.04 -12.67 -5.78
N GLY A 90 13.76 -12.27 -5.70
CA GLY A 90 12.74 -12.72 -6.65
C GLY A 90 12.50 -11.77 -7.84
N PRO A 91 11.38 -11.93 -8.57
CA PRO A 91 11.09 -11.10 -9.73
C PRO A 91 10.92 -9.63 -9.32
N TRP A 92 11.69 -8.76 -9.96
CA TRP A 92 11.68 -7.32 -9.73
C TRP A 92 10.79 -6.63 -10.78
N VAL A 93 9.82 -5.85 -10.32
CA VAL A 93 8.93 -5.04 -11.18
C VAL A 93 9.49 -3.62 -11.26
N VAL A 94 9.63 -3.09 -12.47
CA VAL A 94 10.03 -1.69 -12.70
C VAL A 94 8.86 -0.78 -12.33
N VAL A 95 9.12 0.24 -11.54
CA VAL A 95 8.14 1.22 -11.07
C VAL A 95 8.69 2.63 -11.13
N GLU A 96 7.79 3.60 -11.27
CA GLU A 96 8.12 5.02 -11.23
C GLU A 96 8.36 5.52 -9.79
N ARG A 97 9.20 6.55 -9.63
CA ARG A 97 9.47 7.17 -8.31
C ARG A 97 8.19 7.59 -7.56
N ARG A 98 7.11 7.96 -8.26
CA ARG A 98 5.83 8.40 -7.66
C ARG A 98 5.03 7.31 -6.93
N VAL A 99 5.38 6.02 -7.07
CA VAL A 99 4.74 4.91 -6.31
C VAL A 99 5.68 4.29 -5.26
N VAL A 100 6.82 4.94 -4.98
CA VAL A 100 7.76 4.54 -3.93
C VAL A 100 7.37 5.26 -2.62
N PRO A 101 7.30 4.55 -1.47
CA PRO A 101 7.00 5.16 -0.18
C PRO A 101 7.94 6.32 0.15
N VAL A 102 7.40 7.39 0.74
CA VAL A 102 8.17 8.61 1.02
C VAL A 102 9.29 8.36 2.03
N GLU A 103 9.12 7.37 2.91
CA GLU A 103 10.09 6.86 3.87
C GLU A 103 11.33 6.31 3.14
N VAL A 104 11.12 5.47 2.13
CA VAL A 104 12.18 4.89 1.30
C VAL A 104 12.88 5.96 0.46
N VAL A 105 12.13 6.96 -0.04
CA VAL A 105 12.72 8.09 -0.78
C VAL A 105 13.51 9.05 0.13
N ARG A 106 13.18 9.10 1.43
CA ARG A 106 13.83 9.95 2.45
C ARG A 106 14.99 9.29 3.19
N VAL A 107 15.39 8.06 2.83
CA VAL A 107 16.61 7.43 3.36
C VAL A 107 17.81 8.37 3.14
N PRO A 108 18.57 8.75 4.19
CA PRO A 108 19.73 9.63 4.04
C PRO A 108 20.78 9.03 3.10
N LYS A 109 21.39 9.82 2.20
CA LYS A 109 22.42 9.30 1.27
C LYS A 109 23.63 8.68 1.97
N ASP A 110 23.90 9.12 3.20
CA ASP A 110 24.97 8.64 4.09
C ASP A 110 24.58 7.43 4.96
N TYR A 111 23.40 6.81 4.75
CA TYR A 111 22.83 5.80 5.64
C TYR A 111 23.80 4.67 6.03
N ARG A 112 24.58 4.13 5.06
CA ARG A 112 25.55 3.06 5.33
C ARG A 112 26.64 3.48 6.32
N VAL A 113 27.08 4.75 6.28
CA VAL A 113 28.06 5.32 7.23
C VAL A 113 27.39 5.66 8.56
N ARG A 114 26.23 6.34 8.51
CA ARG A 114 25.47 6.77 9.71
C ARG A 114 25.09 5.59 10.61
N TYR A 115 24.71 4.46 10.02
CA TYR A 115 24.28 3.26 10.72
C TYR A 115 25.31 2.12 10.69
N ALA A 116 26.59 2.40 10.35
CA ALA A 116 27.68 1.41 10.33
C ALA A 116 27.95 0.71 11.67
N LYS A 117 27.48 1.30 12.79
CA LYS A 117 27.57 0.74 14.16
C LYS A 117 26.21 0.32 14.73
N ALA A 118 25.15 0.32 13.91
CA ALA A 118 23.82 -0.10 14.34
C ALA A 118 23.73 -1.62 14.47
N LYS A 119 22.63 -2.11 15.06
CA LYS A 119 22.43 -3.55 15.25
C LYS A 119 22.10 -4.23 13.92
N HIS A 120 23.04 -5.03 13.40
CA HIS A 120 22.76 -5.98 12.33
C HIS A 120 21.82 -7.09 12.86
N VAL A 121 20.75 -7.38 12.13
CA VAL A 121 19.83 -8.48 12.39
C VAL A 121 20.06 -9.56 11.33
N PRO A 122 20.41 -10.81 11.71
CA PRO A 122 20.61 -11.89 10.75
C PRO A 122 19.37 -12.10 9.88
N TYR A 123 19.54 -12.03 8.56
CA TYR A 123 18.39 -11.91 7.64
C TYR A 123 17.44 -13.10 7.74
N GLY A 124 17.95 -14.34 7.82
CA GLY A 124 17.12 -15.54 7.96
C GLY A 124 16.22 -15.54 9.20
N GLN A 125 16.69 -14.98 10.32
CA GLN A 125 15.91 -14.86 11.56
C GLN A 125 14.78 -13.83 11.40
N TRP A 126 15.11 -12.66 10.84
CA TRP A 126 14.13 -11.62 10.53
C TRP A 126 13.09 -12.10 9.51
N LYS A 127 13.54 -12.75 8.42
CA LYS A 127 12.73 -13.33 7.34
C LYS A 127 11.68 -14.29 7.91
N ASN A 128 12.12 -15.25 8.72
CA ASN A 128 11.23 -16.25 9.31
C ASN A 128 10.21 -15.61 10.26
N SER A 129 10.60 -14.59 11.02
CA SER A 129 9.71 -13.87 11.93
C SER A 129 8.65 -13.08 11.16
N HIS A 130 9.08 -12.21 10.25
CA HIS A 130 8.22 -11.28 9.53
C HIS A 130 7.23 -11.97 8.57
N TYR A 131 7.68 -12.98 7.81
CA TYR A 131 6.76 -13.75 6.95
C TYR A 131 5.86 -14.72 7.73
N ARG A 132 6.11 -14.98 9.02
CA ARG A 132 5.16 -15.70 9.88
C ARG A 132 4.07 -14.76 10.39
N GLU A 133 4.47 -13.60 10.91
CA GLU A 133 3.59 -12.51 11.34
C GLU A 133 2.58 -12.12 10.24
N LEU A 134 3.07 -11.84 9.02
CA LEU A 134 2.21 -11.53 7.87
C LEU A 134 1.19 -12.65 7.52
N LYS A 135 1.53 -13.92 7.78
CA LYS A 135 0.62 -15.08 7.60
C LYS A 135 -0.33 -15.27 8.77
N GLU A 136 0.00 -14.77 9.96
CA GLU A 136 -0.86 -14.82 11.14
C GLU A 136 -1.91 -13.71 11.09
N VAL A 137 -1.51 -12.48 10.71
CA VAL A 137 -2.42 -11.34 10.50
C VAL A 137 -3.50 -11.66 9.45
N GLY A 138 -3.10 -12.05 8.23
CA GLY A 138 -4.08 -12.31 7.15
C GLY A 138 -5.06 -13.45 7.46
N ARG A 139 -4.65 -14.45 8.25
CA ARG A 139 -5.55 -15.51 8.75
C ARG A 139 -6.55 -14.98 9.79
N GLY A 140 -6.16 -13.98 10.58
CA GLY A 140 -7.06 -13.26 11.48
C GLY A 140 -8.16 -12.55 10.72
N ASP A 141 -7.78 -11.76 9.70
CA ASP A 141 -8.70 -10.99 8.84
C ASP A 141 -9.72 -11.90 8.14
N ASP A 142 -9.25 -12.97 7.49
CA ASP A 142 -10.11 -13.97 6.84
C ASP A 142 -11.10 -14.62 7.83
N HIS A 143 -10.64 -14.93 9.04
CA HIS A 143 -11.45 -15.56 10.08
C HIS A 143 -12.51 -14.60 10.66
N GLN A 144 -12.18 -13.30 10.80
CA GLN A 144 -13.15 -12.28 11.19
C GLN A 144 -14.20 -12.07 10.10
N LYS A 145 -13.79 -11.87 8.84
CA LYS A 145 -14.69 -11.70 7.70
C LYS A 145 -15.68 -12.88 7.57
N ARG A 146 -15.19 -14.11 7.76
CA ARG A 146 -16.05 -15.31 7.77
C ARG A 146 -17.08 -15.32 8.92
N LYS A 147 -16.73 -14.79 10.11
CA LYS A 147 -17.68 -14.64 11.23
C LYS A 147 -18.75 -13.58 10.93
N GLU A 148 -18.36 -12.47 10.30
CA GLU A 148 -19.27 -11.39 9.93
C GLU A 148 -20.28 -11.83 8.86
N HIS A 149 -19.80 -12.48 7.79
CA HIS A 149 -20.68 -13.08 6.77
C HIS A 149 -21.71 -14.06 7.40
N LYS A 150 -21.27 -14.93 8.33
CA LYS A 150 -22.19 -15.85 9.04
C LYS A 150 -23.21 -15.10 9.91
N LYS A 151 -22.80 -14.02 10.58
CA LYS A 151 -23.72 -13.16 11.38
C LYS A 151 -24.74 -12.42 10.50
N MET A 152 -24.36 -11.99 9.30
CA MET A 152 -25.27 -11.31 8.36
C MET A 152 -26.32 -12.27 7.79
N GLY A 153 -25.91 -13.44 7.30
CA GLY A 153 -26.86 -14.46 6.81
C GLY A 153 -27.87 -14.90 7.88
N ASN A 154 -27.40 -15.10 9.12
CA ASN A 154 -28.24 -15.47 10.26
C ASN A 154 -29.11 -14.30 10.80
N ARG A 155 -28.98 -13.08 10.25
CA ARG A 155 -29.88 -11.96 10.54
C ARG A 155 -30.95 -11.80 9.47
N GLY A 156 -30.58 -11.93 8.19
CA GLY A 156 -31.56 -11.92 7.08
C GLY A 156 -32.62 -13.00 7.28
N ASN A 157 -32.18 -14.25 7.51
CA ASN A 157 -33.03 -15.43 7.73
C ASN A 157 -33.84 -15.39 9.06
N LYS A 158 -34.03 -14.22 9.68
CA LYS A 158 -34.80 -14.02 10.92
C LYS A 158 -35.78 -12.85 10.84
N HIS A 159 -36.00 -12.27 9.66
CA HIS A 159 -37.00 -11.22 9.41
C HIS A 159 -38.19 -11.72 8.57
N ASP A 160 -38.12 -12.96 8.04
CA ASP A 160 -39.07 -13.51 7.06
C ASP A 160 -40.09 -14.50 7.67
N ASN A 161 -40.34 -14.43 8.98
CA ASN A 161 -41.29 -15.28 9.72
C ASN A 161 -41.88 -14.56 10.94
#